data_AF-A0A0C2VLY9-F1
#
_entry.id   AF-A0A0C2VLY9-F1
#
_cell.length_a   1.000
_cell.length_b   1.000
_cell.length_c   1.000
_cell.angle_alpha   90.00
_cell.angle_beta   90.00
_cell.angle_gamma   90.00
#
_symmetry.space_group_name_H-M   'P 1'
#
loop_
_entity.id
_entity.type
_entity.pdbx_description
1 polymer ?
#
loop_
_entity_poly.entity_id
_entity_poly.type
_entity_poly.pdbx_seq_one_letter_code
_entity_poly.pdbx_strand_id
1 'polypeptide(L)'
;MPFEGDLRQQTAYTDIFDKELEQALYTYKKRFKLEQNGIIDKITVYYLNKPMDIHIENIITNLDKLKVFPNQFPNEYIMVSIPDFTMDYYKDGNSILHMNAVVGRDERPTPLFSSFMTYLELNPTWTVPENLVRKDLIPALMENPNYLKEHNMHAIMAGVTTKKLQIFLLTNCFLIKNKVGFLIVLYNLQEMIML
;
A
#
# COMPACT_ATOMS: atom_id res chain seq x y z
N MET A 1 5.19 23.84 1.05
CA MET A 1 3.75 24.10 0.81
C MET A 1 3.25 24.95 1.97
N PRO A 2 2.49 26.04 1.74
CA PRO A 2 1.98 26.86 2.83
C PRO A 2 0.92 26.11 3.66
N PHE A 3 0.90 26.32 4.99
CA PHE A 3 -0.07 25.70 5.91
C PHE A 3 -1.44 26.38 5.89
N GLU A 4 -1.49 27.63 5.45
CA GLU A 4 -2.66 28.50 5.40
C GLU A 4 -2.75 29.20 4.04
N GLY A 5 -3.76 30.05 3.86
CA GLY A 5 -3.89 30.90 2.67
C GLY A 5 -4.74 30.30 1.55
N ASP A 6 -5.56 29.30 1.84
CA ASP A 6 -6.53 28.78 0.85
C ASP A 6 -7.64 29.80 0.55
N LEU A 7 -7.98 30.63 1.53
CA LEU A 7 -8.90 31.76 1.40
C LEU A 7 -8.11 33.07 1.31
N ARG A 8 -8.53 33.99 0.44
CA ARG A 8 -7.88 35.30 0.31
C ARG A 8 -8.21 36.17 1.53
N GLN A 9 -7.17 36.73 2.16
CA GLN A 9 -7.27 37.51 3.41
C GLN A 9 -8.09 38.81 3.34
N GLN A 10 -8.57 39.22 2.16
CA GLN A 10 -9.33 40.47 1.96
C GLN A 10 -10.86 40.27 1.94
N THR A 11 -11.34 39.04 2.11
CA THR A 11 -12.79 38.78 2.19
C THR A 11 -13.34 39.24 3.54
N ALA A 12 -14.43 40.00 3.52
CA ALA A 12 -15.17 40.30 4.74
C ALA A 12 -15.74 38.99 5.31
N TYR A 13 -15.66 38.79 6.63
CA TYR A 13 -16.26 37.62 7.27
C TYR A 13 -17.78 37.66 7.07
N THR A 14 -18.31 36.68 6.35
CA THR A 14 -19.75 36.49 6.15
C THR A 14 -20.13 35.06 6.52
N ASP A 15 -21.37 34.86 6.98
CA ASP A 15 -21.89 33.53 7.32
C ASP A 15 -22.39 32.77 6.08
N ILE A 16 -22.15 33.31 4.88
CA ILE A 16 -22.61 32.74 3.62
C ILE A 16 -21.50 31.85 3.06
N PHE A 17 -21.84 30.60 2.76
CA PHE A 17 -20.97 29.71 2.01
C PHE A 17 -20.95 30.11 0.53
N ASP A 18 -20.12 31.08 0.20
CA ASP A 18 -19.97 31.61 -1.15
C ASP A 18 -19.02 30.75 -2.01
N LYS A 19 -18.93 31.10 -3.30
CA LYS A 19 -18.09 30.39 -4.28
C LYS A 19 -16.60 30.51 -3.97
N GLU A 20 -16.17 31.60 -3.32
CA GLU A 20 -14.76 31.80 -2.97
C GLU A 20 -14.35 30.87 -1.82
N LEU A 21 -15.20 30.76 -0.80
CA LEU A 21 -15.04 29.81 0.30
C LEU A 21 -15.10 28.37 -0.19
N GLU A 22 -15.99 28.06 -1.13
CA GLU A 22 -16.04 26.73 -1.78
C GLU A 22 -14.71 26.40 -2.47
N GLN A 23 -14.13 27.33 -3.25
CA GLN A 23 -12.84 27.14 -3.91
C GLN A 23 -11.68 26.99 -2.90
N ALA A 24 -11.71 27.77 -1.82
CA ALA A 24 -10.75 27.64 -0.73
C ALA A 24 -10.87 26.26 -0.06
N LEU A 25 -12.08 25.77 0.16
CA LEU A 25 -12.34 24.45 0.71
C LEU A 25 -11.77 23.33 -0.19
N TYR A 26 -11.99 23.40 -1.50
CA TYR A 26 -11.39 22.44 -2.45
C TYR A 26 -9.85 22.47 -2.38
N THR A 27 -9.26 23.66 -2.33
CA THR A 27 -7.79 23.82 -2.24
C THR A 27 -7.25 23.23 -0.95
N TYR A 28 -7.90 23.52 0.18
CA TYR A 28 -7.59 22.97 1.49
C TYR A 28 -7.68 21.43 1.48
N LYS A 29 -8.80 20.89 1.03
CA LYS A 29 -9.02 19.44 0.97
C LYS A 29 -7.99 18.76 0.09
N LYS A 30 -7.63 19.38 -1.05
CA LYS A 30 -6.60 18.85 -1.96
C LYS A 30 -5.23 18.81 -1.28
N ARG A 31 -4.88 19.86 -0.54
CA ARG A 31 -3.63 19.93 0.22
C ARG A 31 -3.55 18.84 1.29
N PHE A 32 -4.63 18.60 2.02
CA PHE A 32 -4.70 17.60 3.08
C PHE A 32 -5.10 16.20 2.60
N LYS A 33 -5.19 15.97 1.28
CA LYS A 33 -5.58 14.68 0.67
C LYS A 33 -6.93 14.16 1.19
N LEU A 34 -7.84 15.06 1.50
CA LEU A 34 -9.22 14.76 1.88
C LEU A 34 -10.09 14.56 0.64
N GLU A 35 -11.27 13.98 0.84
CA GLU A 35 -12.24 13.77 -0.22
C GLU A 35 -12.65 15.09 -0.87
N GLN A 36 -12.50 15.18 -2.19
CA GLN A 36 -12.72 16.40 -3.00
C GLN A 36 -14.21 16.64 -3.27
N ASN A 37 -14.98 16.84 -2.21
CA ASN A 37 -16.39 17.25 -2.29
C ASN A 37 -16.59 18.64 -1.65
N GLY A 38 -17.67 19.33 -2.02
CA GLY A 38 -18.04 20.64 -1.45
C GLY A 38 -18.61 20.58 -0.03
N ILE A 39 -18.57 19.41 0.63
CA ILE A 39 -19.20 19.19 1.93
C ILE A 39 -18.16 19.31 3.04
N ILE A 40 -18.44 20.15 4.05
CA ILE A 40 -17.63 20.19 5.27
C ILE A 40 -18.10 19.05 6.18
N ASP A 41 -17.39 17.93 6.13
CA ASP A 41 -17.67 16.74 6.95
C ASP A 41 -16.91 16.75 8.28
N LYS A 42 -17.18 15.77 9.15
CA LYS A 42 -16.52 15.67 10.46
C LYS A 42 -15.00 15.54 10.34
N ILE A 43 -14.52 14.88 9.29
CA ILE A 43 -13.09 14.72 9.03
C ILE A 43 -12.48 16.08 8.68
N THR A 44 -13.10 16.83 7.75
CA THR A 44 -12.66 18.17 7.38
C THR A 44 -12.62 19.11 8.59
N VAL A 45 -13.67 19.13 9.43
CA VAL A 45 -13.71 19.94 10.66
C VAL A 45 -12.60 19.56 11.63
N TYR A 46 -12.33 18.26 11.79
CA TYR A 46 -11.25 17.77 12.65
C TYR A 46 -9.87 18.28 12.20
N TYR A 47 -9.58 18.22 10.90
CA TYR A 47 -8.32 18.73 10.36
C TYR A 47 -8.22 20.27 10.41
N LEU A 48 -9.34 20.98 10.22
CA LEU A 48 -9.37 22.45 10.31
C LEU A 48 -9.09 22.95 11.74
N ASN A 49 -9.60 22.23 12.74
CA ASN A 49 -9.44 22.58 14.15
C ASN A 49 -8.16 22.01 14.78
N LYS A 50 -7.24 21.47 13.98
CA LYS A 50 -6.00 20.90 14.50
C LYS A 50 -5.06 22.02 14.95
N PRO A 51 -4.58 22.01 16.21
CA PRO A 51 -3.81 23.12 16.74
C PRO A 51 -2.40 23.17 16.14
N MET A 52 -1.83 24.38 16.08
CA MET A 52 -0.58 24.66 15.38
C MET A 52 0.64 23.94 16.00
N ASP A 53 0.64 23.71 17.30
CA ASP A 53 1.67 22.94 18.02
C ASP A 53 1.84 21.52 17.45
N ILE A 54 0.74 20.83 17.16
CA ILE A 54 0.76 19.50 16.55
C ILE A 54 1.31 19.57 15.13
N HIS A 55 1.05 20.63 14.37
CA HIS A 55 1.64 20.81 13.05
C HIS A 55 3.16 20.96 13.12
N ILE A 56 3.65 21.75 14.07
CA ILE A 56 5.09 21.94 14.30
C ILE A 56 5.75 20.61 14.67
N GLU A 57 5.15 19.83 15.56
CA GLU A 57 5.67 18.52 15.96
C GLU A 57 5.76 17.55 14.77
N ASN A 58 4.75 17.55 13.89
CA ASN A 58 4.76 16.73 12.67
C ASN A 58 5.87 17.14 11.70
N ILE A 59 6.13 18.44 11.55
CA ILE A 59 7.23 18.95 10.72
C ILE A 59 8.57 18.48 11.31
N ILE A 60 8.78 18.67 12.61
CA ILE A 60 10.02 18.26 13.29
C ILE A 60 10.25 16.76 13.12
N THR A 61 9.23 15.94 13.36
CA THR A 61 9.30 14.48 13.20
C THR A 61 9.62 14.09 11.76
N ASN A 62 9.02 14.76 10.77
CA ASN A 62 9.32 14.50 9.37
C ASN A 62 10.73 14.95 8.97
N LEU A 63 11.23 16.06 9.52
CA LEU A 63 12.62 16.48 9.34
C LEU A 63 13.60 15.46 9.93
N ASP A 64 13.27 14.86 11.08
CA ASP A 64 14.09 13.79 11.66
C ASP A 64 14.09 12.53 10.79
N LYS A 65 12.95 12.15 10.20
CA LYS A 65 12.89 11.04 9.23
C LYS A 65 13.76 11.28 8.00
N LEU A 66 13.83 12.52 7.52
CA LEU A 66 14.69 12.89 6.39
C LEU A 66 16.18 12.70 6.70
N LYS A 67 16.60 12.66 7.97
CA LYS A 67 18.00 12.38 8.33
C LYS A 67 18.44 10.94 8.00
N VAL A 68 17.48 10.03 7.82
CA VAL A 68 17.75 8.63 7.42
C VAL A 68 18.00 8.53 5.91
N PHE A 69 17.58 9.53 5.13
CA PHE A 69 17.74 9.53 3.68
C PHE A 69 19.21 9.77 3.32
N PRO A 70 19.68 9.22 2.18
CA PRO A 70 21.03 9.51 1.71
C PRO A 70 21.18 11.01 1.41
N ASN A 71 22.34 11.57 1.73
CA ASN A 71 22.66 12.98 1.43
C ASN A 71 22.57 13.30 -0.07
N GLN A 72 22.79 12.29 -0.92
CA GLN A 72 22.67 12.40 -2.37
C GLN A 72 22.02 11.14 -2.93
N PHE A 73 20.96 11.32 -3.70
CA PHE A 73 20.37 10.25 -4.49
C PHE A 73 21.22 9.95 -5.74
N PRO A 74 21.25 8.70 -6.21
CA PRO A 74 21.80 8.38 -7.53
C PRO A 74 21.09 9.18 -8.63
N ASN A 75 21.70 9.29 -9.82
CA ASN A 75 21.06 9.95 -10.96
C ASN A 75 19.77 9.25 -11.40
N GLU A 76 19.63 7.96 -11.09
CA GLU A 76 18.50 7.13 -11.47
C GLU A 76 18.06 6.27 -10.28
N TYR A 77 16.81 6.40 -9.84
CA TYR A 77 16.28 5.68 -8.68
C TYR A 77 14.75 5.61 -8.68
N ILE A 78 14.21 4.65 -7.94
CA ILE A 78 12.77 4.55 -7.66
C ILE A 78 12.55 4.95 -6.21
N MET A 79 11.61 5.86 -5.98
CA MET A 79 11.16 6.27 -4.66
C MET A 79 9.73 5.78 -4.45
N VAL A 80 9.49 5.04 -3.37
CA VAL A 80 8.15 4.62 -2.95
C VAL A 80 7.80 5.37 -1.67
N SER A 81 6.75 6.17 -1.73
CA SER A 81 6.24 6.89 -0.56
C SER A 81 5.09 6.10 0.06
N ILE A 82 5.38 5.36 1.14
CA ILE A 82 4.39 4.59 1.89
C ILE A 82 3.21 5.45 2.39
N PRO A 83 3.41 6.60 3.05
CA PRO A 83 2.29 7.40 3.56
C PRO A 83 1.49 8.07 2.43
N ASP A 84 2.08 8.19 1.24
CA ASP A 84 1.45 8.85 0.10
C ASP A 84 0.78 7.88 -0.87
N PHE A 85 1.03 6.57 -0.73
CA PHE A 85 0.58 5.52 -1.65
C PHE A 85 1.01 5.77 -3.09
N THR A 86 2.23 6.30 -3.28
CA THR A 86 2.77 6.67 -4.60
C THR A 86 4.16 6.10 -4.82
N MET A 87 4.52 5.96 -6.10
CA MET A 87 5.83 5.59 -6.59
C MET A 87 6.24 6.56 -7.69
N ASP A 88 7.44 7.09 -7.57
CA ASP A 88 8.08 7.92 -8.59
C ASP A 88 9.39 7.26 -9.04
N TYR A 89 9.60 7.22 -10.35
CA TYR A 89 10.87 6.85 -10.95
C TYR A 89 11.56 8.11 -11.45
N TYR A 90 12.71 8.38 -10.84
CA TYR A 90 13.54 9.54 -11.12
C TYR A 90 14.70 9.18 -12.04
N LYS A 91 14.96 10.06 -13.00
CA LYS A 91 16.13 10.03 -13.88
C LYS A 91 16.64 11.43 -14.15
N ASP A 92 17.94 11.64 -13.96
CA ASP A 92 18.63 12.93 -14.14
C ASP A 92 17.94 14.08 -13.36
N GLY A 93 17.46 13.77 -12.15
CA GLY A 93 16.76 14.70 -11.26
C GLY A 93 15.28 14.93 -11.58
N ASN A 94 14.73 14.34 -12.65
CA ASN A 94 13.33 14.50 -13.04
C ASN A 94 12.51 13.23 -12.73
N SER A 95 11.30 13.38 -12.20
CA SER A 95 10.33 12.25 -12.16
C SER A 95 9.81 12.02 -13.57
N ILE A 96 10.12 10.86 -14.15
CA ILE A 96 9.73 10.49 -15.51
C ILE A 96 8.56 9.51 -15.54
N LEU A 97 8.18 8.95 -14.38
CA LEU A 97 7.02 8.11 -14.21
C LEU A 97 6.49 8.26 -12.78
N HIS A 98 5.19 8.49 -12.68
CA HIS A 98 4.46 8.62 -11.41
C HIS A 98 3.26 7.67 -11.43
N MET A 99 3.09 6.87 -10.38
CA MET A 99 1.96 5.97 -10.25
C MET A 99 1.56 5.72 -8.80
N ASN A 100 0.33 5.26 -8.59
CA ASN A 100 -0.13 4.80 -7.29
C ASN A 100 0.55 3.48 -6.92
N ALA A 101 0.85 3.30 -5.64
CA ALA A 101 1.43 2.10 -5.07
C ALA A 101 0.52 1.52 -4.00
N VAL A 102 0.31 0.21 -4.04
CA VAL A 102 -0.38 -0.53 -2.98
C VAL A 102 0.64 -0.93 -1.91
N VAL A 103 0.36 -0.58 -0.65
CA VAL A 103 1.25 -0.86 0.49
C VAL A 103 0.60 -1.84 1.46
N GLY A 104 1.43 -2.45 2.31
CA GLY A 104 0.96 -3.40 3.32
C GLY A 104 0.01 -2.76 4.33
N ARG A 105 -0.94 -3.56 4.83
CA ARG A 105 -1.88 -3.19 5.90
C ARG A 105 -1.13 -3.00 7.23
N ASP A 106 -1.72 -2.32 8.20
CA ASP A 106 -1.12 -2.08 9.53
C ASP A 106 -0.66 -3.37 10.24
N GLU A 107 -1.40 -4.47 10.06
CA GLU A 107 -1.04 -5.79 10.61
C GLU A 107 0.17 -6.45 9.91
N ARG A 108 0.47 -6.05 8.67
CA ARG A 108 1.52 -6.59 7.80
C ARG A 108 2.14 -5.44 6.98
N PRO A 109 2.84 -4.49 7.62
CA PRO A 109 3.26 -3.25 6.98
C PRO A 109 4.40 -3.46 5.97
N THR A 110 4.47 -2.60 4.97
CA THR A 110 5.64 -2.56 4.07
C THR A 110 6.88 -2.11 4.86
N PRO A 111 7.97 -2.89 4.88
CA PRO A 111 9.18 -2.51 5.60
C PRO A 111 9.88 -1.32 4.94
N LEU A 112 10.54 -0.48 5.74
CA LEU A 112 11.40 0.60 5.25
C LEU A 112 12.77 0.01 4.87
N PHE A 113 13.18 0.15 3.61
CA PHE A 113 14.49 -0.32 3.13
C PHE A 113 15.00 0.50 1.94
N SER A 114 16.28 0.33 1.62
CA SER A 114 16.92 0.80 0.39
C SER A 114 17.73 -0.35 -0.21
N SER A 115 17.57 -0.59 -1.51
CA SER A 115 18.24 -1.68 -2.23
C SER A 115 18.32 -1.37 -3.72
N PHE A 116 19.10 -2.15 -4.45
CA PHE A 116 19.23 -2.06 -5.90
C PHE A 116 18.31 -3.06 -6.60
N MET A 117 17.65 -2.62 -7.67
CA MET A 117 16.88 -3.51 -8.55
C MET A 117 17.85 -4.31 -9.44
N THR A 118 17.84 -5.63 -9.32
CA THR A 118 18.77 -6.50 -10.02
C THR A 118 18.26 -7.00 -11.37
N TYR A 119 16.95 -7.25 -11.48
CA TYR A 119 16.31 -7.73 -12.70
C TYR A 119 14.81 -7.42 -12.66
N LEU A 120 14.19 -7.47 -13.84
CA LEU A 120 12.75 -7.43 -14.01
C LEU A 120 12.31 -8.76 -14.63
N GLU A 121 11.40 -9.46 -13.96
CA GLU A 121 10.79 -10.68 -14.48
C GLU A 121 9.43 -10.35 -15.09
N LEU A 122 9.26 -10.70 -16.37
CA LEU A 122 7.98 -10.54 -17.07
C LEU A 122 7.16 -11.80 -16.89
N ASN A 123 5.90 -11.65 -16.46
CA ASN A 123 4.99 -12.75 -16.13
C ASN A 123 5.55 -13.73 -15.09
N PRO A 124 5.95 -13.23 -13.90
CA PRO A 124 6.50 -14.10 -12.87
C PRO A 124 5.42 -15.07 -12.37
N THR A 125 5.85 -16.26 -11.96
CA THR A 125 5.02 -17.13 -11.12
C THR A 125 5.03 -16.58 -9.69
N TRP A 126 3.89 -16.64 -9.00
CA TRP A 126 3.85 -16.21 -7.61
C TRP A 126 3.90 -17.41 -6.67
N THR A 127 4.97 -17.52 -5.88
CA THR A 127 5.05 -18.50 -4.80
C THR A 127 4.44 -17.91 -3.55
N VAL A 128 3.40 -18.54 -3.03
CA VAL A 128 2.67 -18.07 -1.85
C VAL A 128 3.59 -18.17 -0.62
N PRO A 129 3.85 -17.06 0.10
CA PRO A 129 4.68 -17.09 1.29
C PRO A 129 4.06 -17.96 2.40
N GLU A 130 4.89 -18.62 3.20
CA GLU A 130 4.44 -19.55 4.24
C GLU A 130 3.43 -18.90 5.21
N ASN A 131 3.65 -17.64 5.58
CA ASN A 131 2.75 -16.91 6.47
C ASN A 131 1.35 -16.72 5.86
N LEU A 132 1.26 -16.49 4.54
CA LEU A 132 -0.02 -16.37 3.84
C LEU A 132 -0.71 -17.73 3.72
N VAL A 133 0.08 -18.78 3.46
CA VAL A 133 -0.43 -20.15 3.45
C VAL A 133 -1.10 -20.47 4.79
N ARG A 134 -0.40 -20.22 5.89
CA ARG A 134 -0.89 -20.54 7.23
C ARG A 134 -2.10 -19.72 7.66
N LYS A 135 -2.07 -18.40 7.41
CA LYS A 135 -3.07 -17.47 7.95
C LYS A 135 -4.30 -17.31 7.07
N ASP A 136 -4.16 -17.45 5.75
CA ASP A 136 -5.23 -17.08 4.82
C ASP A 136 -5.66 -18.29 3.98
N LEU A 137 -4.70 -19.05 3.42
CA LEU A 137 -5.02 -20.16 2.50
C LEU A 137 -5.53 -21.42 3.20
N ILE A 138 -4.96 -21.79 4.34
CA ILE A 138 -5.40 -22.97 5.11
C ILE A 138 -6.85 -22.80 5.58
N PRO A 139 -7.26 -21.67 6.20
CA PRO A 139 -8.67 -21.45 6.52
C PRO A 139 -9.59 -21.54 5.30
N ALA A 140 -9.23 -20.92 4.17
CA ALA A 140 -10.01 -20.98 2.93
C ALA A 140 -10.16 -22.42 2.40
N LEU A 141 -9.12 -23.25 2.53
CA LEU A 141 -9.14 -24.66 2.16
C LEU A 141 -9.99 -25.54 3.09
N MET A 142 -10.05 -25.18 4.38
CA MET A 142 -10.92 -25.87 5.35
C MET A 142 -12.40 -25.61 5.04
N GLU A 143 -12.72 -24.40 4.56
CA GLU A 143 -14.07 -24.03 4.13
C GLU A 143 -14.42 -24.60 2.75
N ASN A 144 -13.50 -24.51 1.78
CA ASN A 144 -13.68 -25.02 0.42
C ASN A 144 -12.47 -25.88 -0.03
N PRO A 145 -12.62 -27.21 -0.03
CA PRO A 145 -11.57 -28.12 -0.51
C PRO A 145 -11.17 -27.92 -2.00
N ASN A 146 -12.03 -27.31 -2.83
CA ASN A 146 -11.76 -27.05 -4.24
C ASN A 146 -11.06 -25.70 -4.50
N TYR A 147 -10.81 -24.90 -3.46
CA TYR A 147 -10.30 -23.53 -3.57
C TYR A 147 -9.04 -23.41 -4.45
N LEU A 148 -8.07 -24.32 -4.31
CA LEU A 148 -6.85 -24.30 -5.13
C LEU A 148 -7.16 -24.45 -6.62
N LYS A 149 -8.11 -25.33 -6.98
CA LYS A 149 -8.45 -25.58 -8.38
C LYS A 149 -9.21 -24.41 -8.98
N GLU A 150 -10.12 -23.82 -8.23
CA GLU A 150 -10.92 -22.66 -8.64
C GLU A 150 -10.04 -21.42 -8.91
N HIS A 151 -8.96 -21.27 -8.15
CA HIS A 151 -8.01 -20.16 -8.28
C HIS A 151 -6.71 -20.52 -9.01
N ASN A 152 -6.71 -21.59 -9.82
CA ASN A 152 -5.56 -22.01 -10.65
C ASN A 152 -4.24 -22.20 -9.86
N MET A 153 -4.33 -22.58 -8.59
CA MET A 153 -3.20 -22.78 -7.70
C MET A 153 -2.73 -24.24 -7.72
N HIS A 154 -1.41 -24.41 -7.65
CA HIS A 154 -0.79 -25.74 -7.65
C HIS A 154 0.05 -25.93 -6.39
N ALA A 155 -0.24 -26.98 -5.63
CA ALA A 155 0.57 -27.39 -4.48
C ALA A 155 1.69 -28.33 -4.94
N ILE A 156 2.93 -27.95 -4.68
CA ILE A 156 4.12 -28.74 -5.00
C ILE A 156 4.72 -29.23 -3.67
N MET A 157 4.97 -30.53 -3.58
CA MET A 157 5.75 -31.13 -2.50
C MET A 157 7.17 -31.33 -3.04
N ALA A 158 8.19 -31.01 -2.24
CA ALA A 158 9.60 -31.10 -2.61
C ALA A 158 9.94 -32.45 -3.28
N GLY A 159 9.92 -32.49 -4.62
CA GLY A 159 10.30 -33.64 -5.46
C GLY A 159 9.19 -34.44 -6.16
N VAL A 160 7.88 -34.13 -6.05
CA VAL A 160 6.81 -34.89 -6.75
C VAL A 160 5.72 -33.98 -7.33
N THR A 161 5.44 -34.09 -8.63
CA THR A 161 4.41 -33.33 -9.36
C THR A 161 3.01 -33.95 -9.24
N THR A 162 2.10 -33.19 -8.61
CA THR A 162 0.63 -32.98 -8.79
C THR A 162 -0.31 -34.01 -9.45
N LYS A 163 -0.03 -35.32 -9.51
CA LYS A 163 -1.08 -36.29 -9.91
C LYS A 163 -1.79 -37.00 -8.75
N LYS A 164 -1.34 -36.82 -7.51
CA LYS A 164 -1.78 -37.65 -6.37
C LYS A 164 -2.00 -36.91 -5.05
N LEU A 165 -2.19 -35.58 -5.06
CA LEU A 165 -2.29 -34.80 -3.82
C LEU A 165 -3.70 -34.34 -3.44
N GLN A 166 -4.71 -34.55 -4.30
CA GLN A 166 -6.03 -33.95 -4.13
C GLN A 166 -6.88 -34.56 -3.00
N ILE A 167 -6.49 -35.73 -2.44
CA ILE A 167 -7.26 -36.44 -1.40
C ILE A 167 -6.46 -36.63 -0.09
N PHE A 168 -5.14 -36.45 -0.09
CA PHE A 168 -4.30 -36.75 1.09
C PHE A 168 -4.21 -35.60 2.11
N LEU A 169 -4.61 -34.38 1.74
CA LEU A 169 -4.45 -33.18 2.57
C LEU A 169 -5.43 -33.10 3.75
N LEU A 170 -6.59 -33.76 3.69
CA LEU A 170 -7.64 -33.56 4.70
C LEU A 170 -7.48 -34.41 5.98
N THR A 171 -6.68 -35.49 5.98
CA THR A 171 -6.74 -36.45 7.11
C THR A 171 -5.45 -36.66 7.90
N ASN A 172 -4.25 -36.27 7.43
CA ASN A 172 -3.01 -36.62 8.17
C ASN A 172 -1.91 -35.56 8.27
N CYS A 173 -1.91 -34.48 7.48
CA CYS A 173 -0.84 -33.48 7.56
C CYS A 173 -1.10 -32.34 8.56
N PHE A 174 -2.33 -32.23 9.08
CA PHE A 174 -2.77 -31.09 9.89
C PHE A 174 -2.27 -31.11 11.35
N LEU A 175 -1.81 -32.27 11.85
CA LEU A 175 -1.49 -32.46 13.28
C LEU A 175 -0.01 -32.61 13.62
N ILE A 176 0.91 -32.57 12.65
CA ILE A 176 2.33 -32.83 12.91
C ILE A 176 3.17 -31.57 12.68
N LYS A 177 3.36 -30.82 13.77
CA LYS A 177 4.49 -29.94 14.09
C LYS A 177 4.99 -28.99 12.99
N ASN A 178 4.50 -27.75 13.07
CA ASN A 178 5.27 -26.50 12.90
C ASN A 178 6.15 -26.26 11.65
N LYS A 179 6.09 -27.11 10.61
CA LYS A 179 6.69 -26.88 9.30
C LYS A 179 5.70 -27.29 8.22
N VAL A 180 5.19 -26.34 7.46
CA VAL A 180 4.40 -26.64 6.25
C VAL A 180 5.41 -26.92 5.14
N GLY A 181 5.62 -28.20 4.82
CA GLY A 181 6.57 -28.65 3.78
C GLY A 181 6.07 -28.50 2.34
N PHE A 182 5.11 -27.59 2.10
CA PHE A 182 4.46 -27.41 0.80
C PHE A 182 4.77 -26.02 0.24
N LEU A 183 5.12 -25.99 -1.04
CA LEU A 183 5.32 -24.76 -1.79
C LEU A 183 4.13 -24.63 -2.75
N ILE A 184 3.32 -23.59 -2.55
CA ILE A 184 2.12 -23.36 -3.36
C ILE A 184 2.47 -22.28 -4.37
N VAL A 185 2.33 -22.62 -5.66
CA VAL A 185 2.66 -21.74 -6.78
C VAL A 185 1.38 -21.37 -7.51
N LEU A 186 1.20 -20.07 -7.75
CA LEU A 186 0.20 -19.54 -8.63
C LEU A 186 0.82 -19.30 -10.00
N TYR A 187 0.12 -19.78 -11.03
CA TYR A 187 0.40 -19.40 -12.39
C TYR A 187 -0.52 -18.24 -12.75
N ASN A 188 0.12 -17.17 -13.22
CA ASN A 188 -0.48 -15.97 -13.81
C ASN A 188 -1.00 -14.92 -12.80
N LEU A 189 -0.23 -13.84 -12.62
CA LEU A 189 -0.58 -12.67 -11.80
C LEU A 189 -1.56 -11.70 -12.49
N GLN A 190 -1.90 -11.91 -13.76
CA GLN A 190 -2.76 -10.99 -14.51
C GLN A 190 -4.17 -10.84 -13.92
N GLU A 191 -4.68 -11.84 -13.20
CA GLU A 191 -6.02 -11.74 -12.59
C GLU A 191 -6.03 -11.12 -11.19
N MET A 192 -4.88 -11.05 -10.51
CA MET A 192 -4.81 -10.60 -9.10
C MET A 192 -4.63 -9.08 -8.95
N ILE A 193 -4.32 -8.36 -10.03
CA ILE A 193 -4.14 -6.89 -10.05
C ILE A 193 -5.48 -6.14 -10.28
N MET A 194 -6.60 -6.86 -10.49
CA MET A 194 -7.92 -6.26 -10.73
C MET A 194 -8.85 -6.17 -9.51
N LEU A 195 -8.31 -6.26 -8.29
CA LEU A 195 -9.04 -5.97 -7.04
C LEU A 195 -8.33 -4.88 -6.25
#